data_AF-A0A935VVA6-F1
#
_entry.id   AF-A0A935VVA6-F1
#
_cell.length_a   1.000
_cell.length_b   1.000
_cell.length_c   1.000
_cell.angle_alpha   90.00
_cell.angle_beta   90.00
_cell.angle_gamma   90.00
#
_symmetry.space_group_name_H-M   'P 1'
#
loop_
_entity.id
_entity.type
_entity.pdbx_description
1 polymer ?
#
loop_
_entity_poly.entity_id
_entity_poly.type
_entity_poly.pdbx_seq_one_letter_code
_entity_poly.pdbx_strand_id
1 'polypeptide(L)'
;MREDIPQKMIDDACESYLKHGGLQHEQIECEVRARGWRFHRNMLYRRSTSSGPRSAWPERYGWDAMLTPEQRVRLEQVRSRRAAGERAKFPGWLRAEFPEWKWAWPFQRHIYKRLASVTAGGNEAADDIYAAAAWQERDGDDQVYSMAAAERSEAERDLGQLQSTFSR
;
A
#
# COMPACT_ATOMS: atom_id res chain seq x y z
N MET A 1 15.27 -6.53 29.53
CA MET A 1 14.09 -7.29 30.03
C MET A 1 13.42 -7.92 28.82
N ARG A 2 13.23 -9.25 28.80
CA ARG A 2 12.36 -9.87 27.79
C ARG A 2 10.94 -9.54 28.23
N GLU A 3 10.21 -8.77 27.42
CA GLU A 3 8.77 -8.62 27.64
C GLU A 3 8.16 -10.01 27.49
N ASP A 4 7.63 -10.55 28.58
CA ASP A 4 6.85 -11.78 28.53
C ASP A 4 5.56 -11.47 27.78
N ILE A 5 5.55 -11.84 26.50
CA ILE A 5 4.40 -11.67 25.63
C ILE A 5 3.28 -12.57 26.18
N PRO A 6 2.10 -12.03 26.55
CA PRO A 6 1.02 -12.84 27.09
C PRO A 6 0.56 -13.92 26.11
N GLN A 7 0.34 -15.15 26.58
CA GLN A 7 -0.09 -16.26 25.72
C GLN A 7 -1.39 -15.92 24.96
N LYS A 8 -2.34 -15.28 25.65
CA LYS A 8 -3.60 -14.84 25.05
C LYS A 8 -3.40 -13.89 23.86
N MET A 9 -2.37 -13.05 23.87
CA MET A 9 -2.04 -12.18 22.73
C MET A 9 -1.56 -12.99 21.52
N ILE A 10 -0.78 -14.03 21.78
CA ILE A 10 -0.28 -14.94 20.73
C ILE A 10 -1.45 -15.70 20.11
N ASP A 11 -2.37 -16.19 20.94
CA ASP A 11 -3.57 -16.92 20.49
C ASP A 11 -4.49 -16.02 19.66
N ASP A 12 -4.79 -14.81 20.15
CA ASP A 12 -5.61 -13.84 19.43
C ASP A 12 -4.97 -13.43 18.09
N ALA A 13 -3.65 -13.26 18.06
CA ALA A 13 -2.93 -12.94 16.83
C ALA A 13 -2.86 -14.12 15.85
N CYS A 14 -2.73 -15.34 16.36
CA CYS A 14 -2.78 -16.57 15.57
C CYS A 14 -4.14 -16.71 14.89
N GLU A 15 -5.24 -16.55 15.64
CA GLU A 15 -6.60 -16.63 15.11
C GLU A 15 -6.81 -15.64 13.95
N SER A 16 -6.46 -14.37 14.15
CA SER A 16 -6.52 -13.36 13.08
C SER A 16 -5.60 -13.72 11.91
N TYR A 17 -4.40 -14.23 12.16
CA TYR A 17 -3.47 -14.64 11.10
C TYR A 17 -4.06 -15.74 10.21
N LEU A 18 -4.65 -16.79 10.80
CA LEU A 18 -5.26 -17.91 10.10
C LEU A 18 -6.51 -17.48 9.33
N LYS A 19 -7.37 -16.66 9.95
CA LYS A 19 -8.55 -16.06 9.32
C LYS A 19 -8.20 -15.32 8.02
N HIS A 20 -7.08 -14.60 8.05
CA HIS A 20 -6.62 -13.76 6.93
C HIS A 20 -5.63 -14.45 5.99
N GLY A 21 -5.36 -15.74 6.19
CA GLY A 21 -4.43 -16.53 5.37
C GLY A 21 -3.00 -15.98 5.35
N GLY A 22 -2.58 -15.25 6.39
CA GLY A 22 -1.24 -14.69 6.51
C GLY A 22 -0.85 -13.60 5.50
N LEU A 23 -1.80 -13.01 4.77
CA LEU A 23 -1.50 -12.02 3.72
C LEU A 23 -1.91 -10.58 4.07
N GLN A 24 -2.97 -10.45 4.85
CA GLN A 24 -3.67 -9.20 5.16
C GLN A 24 -3.16 -8.61 6.49
N HIS A 25 -1.87 -8.24 6.53
CA HIS A 25 -1.19 -7.85 7.77
C HIS A 25 -1.78 -6.58 8.43
N GLU A 26 -2.34 -5.66 7.64
CA GLU A 26 -3.02 -4.47 8.18
C GLU A 26 -4.33 -4.84 8.88
N GLN A 27 -5.12 -5.74 8.28
CA GLN A 27 -6.35 -6.26 8.90
C GLN A 27 -6.03 -7.04 10.16
N ILE A 28 -5.01 -7.90 10.14
CA ILE A 28 -4.55 -8.65 11.32
C ILE A 28 -4.15 -7.69 12.44
N GLU A 29 -3.36 -6.66 12.14
CA GLU A 29 -2.98 -5.66 13.15
C GLU A 29 -4.21 -4.95 13.73
N CYS A 30 -5.14 -4.51 12.87
CA CYS A 30 -6.35 -3.83 13.30
C CYS A 30 -7.21 -4.71 14.23
N GLU A 31 -7.45 -5.97 13.87
CA GLU A 31 -8.25 -6.91 14.67
C GLU A 31 -7.61 -7.21 16.03
N VAL A 32 -6.30 -7.46 16.06
CA VAL A 32 -5.60 -7.78 17.31
C VAL A 32 -5.52 -6.55 18.23
N ARG A 33 -5.37 -5.35 17.67
CA ARG A 33 -5.42 -4.09 18.44
C ARG A 33 -6.82 -3.77 18.94
N ALA A 34 -7.87 -4.09 18.18
CA ALA A 34 -9.26 -3.96 18.62
C ALA A 34 -9.58 -4.85 19.84
N ARG A 35 -8.83 -5.95 20.03
CA ARG A 35 -8.87 -6.80 21.23
C ARG A 35 -8.09 -6.25 22.43
N GLY A 36 -7.45 -5.08 22.27
CA GLY A 36 -6.73 -4.37 23.34
C GLY A 36 -5.22 -4.63 23.38
N TRP A 37 -4.67 -5.41 22.45
CA TRP A 37 -3.23 -5.73 22.44
C TRP A 37 -2.40 -4.65 21.74
N ARG A 38 -1.19 -4.40 22.25
CA ARG A 38 -0.17 -3.60 21.56
C ARG A 38 0.53 -4.44 20.49
N PHE A 39 -0.22 -4.80 19.46
CA PHE A 39 0.27 -5.59 18.33
C PHE A 39 0.72 -4.69 17.18
N HIS A 40 1.78 -5.11 16.49
CA HIS A 40 2.31 -4.42 15.32
C HIS A 40 2.61 -5.41 14.19
N ARG A 41 2.30 -5.06 12.94
CA ARG A 41 2.61 -5.89 11.76
C ARG A 41 4.06 -6.36 11.67
N ASN A 42 4.99 -5.60 12.25
CA ASN A 42 6.40 -5.96 12.29
C ASN A 42 6.69 -7.24 13.10
N MET A 43 5.76 -7.69 13.95
CA MET A 43 5.84 -8.99 14.62
C MET A 43 5.62 -10.16 13.65
N LEU A 44 4.93 -9.93 12.53
CA LEU A 44 4.68 -10.92 11.48
C LEU A 44 5.81 -11.01 10.45
N TYR A 45 6.81 -10.13 10.50
CA TYR A 45 7.92 -10.13 9.56
C TYR A 45 9.22 -10.55 10.25
N ARG A 46 10.06 -11.25 9.51
CA ARG A 46 11.46 -11.46 9.88
C ARG A 46 12.15 -10.10 9.87
N ARG A 47 12.89 -9.79 10.94
CA ARG A 47 13.60 -8.51 11.05
C ARG A 47 15.07 -8.74 11.36
N SER A 48 15.93 -8.05 10.62
CA SER A 48 17.34 -7.94 11.00
C SER A 48 17.47 -6.86 12.07
N THR A 49 18.16 -7.18 13.17
CA THR A 49 18.49 -6.22 14.23
C THR A 49 20.01 -6.22 14.40
N SER A 50 20.56 -5.20 15.09
CA SER A 50 21.99 -5.18 15.44
C SER A 50 22.41 -6.41 16.24
N SER A 51 21.48 -6.97 17.03
CA SER A 51 21.67 -8.23 17.79
C SER A 51 21.49 -9.52 16.96
N GLY A 52 21.25 -9.42 15.66
CA GLY A 52 21.01 -10.55 14.76
C GLY A 52 19.57 -10.65 14.25
N PRO A 53 19.30 -11.65 13.38
CA PRO A 53 17.96 -11.86 12.82
C PRO A 53 16.99 -12.33 13.91
N ARG A 54 15.85 -11.64 14.04
CA ARG A 54 14.71 -12.10 14.84
C ARG A 54 13.69 -12.79 13.93
N SER A 55 13.33 -14.01 14.30
CA SER A 55 12.27 -14.78 13.64
C SER A 55 10.92 -14.08 13.77
N ALA A 56 10.10 -14.20 12.73
CA ALA A 56 8.73 -13.72 12.75
C ALA A 56 7.87 -14.57 13.70
N TRP A 57 6.75 -14.04 14.19
CA TRP A 57 5.81 -14.81 15.01
C TRP A 57 5.29 -16.07 14.29
N PRO A 58 4.89 -16.03 13.01
CA PRO A 58 4.46 -17.24 12.29
C PRO A 58 5.52 -18.35 12.26
N GLU A 59 6.80 -17.99 12.12
CA GLU A 59 7.92 -18.94 12.17
C GLU A 59 8.16 -19.46 13.59
N ARG A 60 8.14 -18.55 14.58
CA ARG A 60 8.43 -18.87 15.98
C ARG A 60 7.39 -19.80 16.61
N TYR A 61 6.12 -19.62 16.26
CA TYR A 61 4.99 -20.34 16.85
C TYR A 61 4.37 -21.36 15.88
N GLY A 62 4.96 -21.57 14.70
CA GLY A 62 4.53 -22.60 13.75
C GLY A 62 3.20 -22.32 13.04
N TRP A 63 2.73 -21.08 12.97
CA TRP A 63 1.42 -20.74 12.40
C TRP A 63 1.31 -21.07 10.92
N ASP A 64 2.42 -21.00 10.17
CA ASP A 64 2.43 -21.34 8.75
C ASP A 64 2.02 -22.80 8.50
N ALA A 65 2.26 -23.71 9.47
CA ALA A 65 1.83 -25.11 9.38
C ALA A 65 0.32 -25.30 9.62
N MET A 66 -0.33 -24.33 10.26
CA MET A 66 -1.76 -24.36 10.59
C MET A 66 -2.64 -23.80 9.46
N LEU A 67 -2.05 -23.15 8.46
CA LEU A 67 -2.75 -22.65 7.28
C LEU A 67 -3.24 -23.80 6.38
N THR A 68 -4.36 -23.58 5.69
CA THR A 68 -4.83 -24.55 4.67
C THR A 68 -3.81 -24.69 3.54
N PRO A 69 -3.77 -25.82 2.81
CA PRO A 69 -2.87 -25.99 1.67
C PRO A 69 -2.96 -24.84 0.65
N GLU A 70 -4.16 -24.36 0.36
CA GLU A 70 -4.42 -23.27 -0.59
C GLU A 70 -3.85 -21.94 -0.07
N GLN A 71 -4.07 -21.65 1.21
CA GLN A 71 -3.52 -20.46 1.87
C GLN A 71 -1.98 -20.48 1.85
N ARG A 72 -1.37 -21.64 2.13
CA ARG A 72 0.09 -21.81 2.09
C ARG A 72 0.65 -21.56 0.70
N VAL A 73 0.06 -22.16 -0.34
CA VAL A 73 0.48 -21.93 -1.72
C VAL A 73 0.38 -20.45 -2.08
N ARG A 74 -0.73 -19.79 -1.72
CA ARG A 74 -0.92 -18.36 -2.01
C ARG A 74 0.08 -17.48 -1.26
N LEU A 75 0.34 -17.78 0.01
CA LEU A 75 1.32 -17.08 0.84
C LEU A 75 2.73 -17.23 0.25
N GLU A 76 3.09 -18.45 -0.16
CA GLU A 76 4.38 -18.73 -0.76
C GLU A 76 4.55 -18.02 -2.10
N GLN A 77 3.52 -18.01 -2.96
CA GLN A 77 3.54 -17.23 -4.20
C GLN A 77 3.80 -15.75 -3.94
N VAL A 78 3.14 -15.15 -2.94
CA VAL A 78 3.36 -13.75 -2.57
C VAL A 78 4.78 -13.52 -2.02
N ARG A 79 5.31 -14.43 -1.19
CA ARG A 79 6.67 -14.38 -0.67
C ARG A 79 7.71 -14.51 -1.78
N SER A 80 7.53 -15.49 -2.67
CA SER A 80 8.37 -15.74 -3.85
C SER A 80 8.42 -14.52 -4.77
N ARG A 81 7.27 -13.92 -5.11
CA ARG A 81 7.23 -12.69 -5.91
C ARG A 81 7.95 -11.52 -5.25
N ARG A 82 7.84 -11.38 -3.93
CA ARG A 82 8.58 -10.35 -3.18
C ARG A 82 10.08 -10.61 -3.17
N ALA A 83 10.49 -11.87 -3.01
CA ALA A 83 11.89 -12.28 -3.00
C ALA A 83 12.56 -12.12 -4.37
N ALA A 84 11.84 -12.44 -5.44
CA ALA A 84 12.27 -12.21 -6.82
C ALA A 84 12.38 -10.71 -7.19
N GLY A 85 11.97 -9.80 -6.29
CA GLY A 85 11.93 -8.38 -6.58
C GLY A 85 10.86 -8.03 -7.62
N GLU A 86 9.92 -8.93 -7.91
CA GLU A 86 8.75 -8.69 -8.77
C GLU A 86 7.69 -7.81 -8.08
N ARG A 87 8.13 -6.82 -7.29
CA ARG A 87 7.37 -5.58 -7.27
C ARG A 87 7.48 -5.06 -8.68
N ALA A 88 6.42 -5.23 -9.47
CA ALA A 88 6.34 -4.77 -10.85
C ALA A 88 7.07 -3.43 -10.92
N LYS A 89 8.27 -3.43 -11.52
CA LYS A 89 9.07 -2.22 -11.59
C LYS A 89 8.17 -1.22 -12.28
N PHE A 90 7.91 -0.10 -11.61
CA PHE A 90 7.07 0.93 -12.19
C PHE A 90 7.58 1.21 -13.61
N PRO A 91 6.71 1.23 -14.63
CA PRO A 91 7.17 1.21 -16.01
C PRO A 91 8.18 2.32 -16.27
N GLY A 92 9.38 1.95 -16.71
CA GLY A 92 10.49 2.89 -16.86
C GLY A 92 10.15 4.03 -17.83
N TRP A 93 9.35 3.74 -18.85
CA TRP A 93 8.88 4.73 -19.81
C TRP A 93 8.04 5.83 -19.16
N LEU A 94 7.21 5.51 -18.16
CA LEU A 94 6.37 6.53 -17.51
C LEU A 94 7.23 7.51 -16.70
N ARG A 95 8.35 7.03 -16.13
CA ARG A 95 9.33 7.90 -15.47
C ARG A 95 10.11 8.76 -16.46
N ALA A 96 10.37 8.23 -17.65
CA ALA A 96 11.05 8.98 -18.70
C ALA A 96 10.16 10.10 -19.26
N GLU A 97 8.85 9.85 -19.38
CA GLU A 97 7.87 10.82 -19.86
C GLU A 97 7.64 11.96 -18.85
N PHE A 98 7.57 11.65 -17.55
CA PHE A 98 7.42 12.67 -16.49
C PHE A 98 8.56 12.58 -15.47
N PRO A 99 9.74 13.14 -15.79
CA PRO A 99 10.92 13.04 -14.93
C PRO A 99 10.81 13.89 -13.66
N GLU A 100 10.06 15.00 -13.71
CA GLU A 100 9.86 15.92 -12.57
C GLU A 100 8.92 15.36 -11.50
N TRP A 101 8.21 14.26 -11.80
CA TRP A 101 7.19 13.71 -10.90
C TRP A 101 7.80 12.80 -9.84
N LYS A 102 7.37 12.98 -8.59
CA LYS A 102 7.75 12.10 -7.48
C LYS A 102 6.97 10.78 -7.56
N TRP A 103 7.60 9.77 -8.14
CA TRP A 103 7.06 8.41 -8.26
C TRP A 103 7.04 7.62 -6.94
N ALA A 104 6.46 8.17 -5.88
CA ALA A 104 6.25 7.47 -4.63
C ALA A 104 5.18 6.36 -4.78
N TRP A 105 5.26 5.31 -3.97
CA TRP A 105 4.35 4.16 -4.04
C TRP A 105 2.84 4.53 -3.98
N PRO A 106 2.39 5.50 -3.16
CA PRO A 106 0.98 5.92 -3.16
C PRO A 106 0.51 6.42 -4.52
N PHE A 107 1.35 7.19 -5.22
CA PHE A 107 1.04 7.73 -6.55
C PHE A 107 1.00 6.62 -7.62
N GLN A 108 1.97 5.70 -7.59
CA GLN A 108 1.98 4.53 -8.48
C GLN A 108 0.73 3.67 -8.28
N ARG A 109 0.30 3.45 -7.03
CA ARG A 109 -0.92 2.70 -6.68
C ARG A 109 -2.17 3.40 -7.23
N HIS A 110 -2.23 4.72 -7.18
CA HIS A 110 -3.34 5.50 -7.75
C HIS A 110 -3.45 5.29 -9.27
N ILE A 111 -2.33 5.39 -9.99
CA ILE A 111 -2.28 5.16 -11.44
C ILE A 111 -2.73 3.75 -11.79
N TYR A 112 -2.23 2.72 -11.09
CA TYR A 112 -2.65 1.35 -11.35
C TYR A 112 -4.15 1.13 -11.08
N LYS A 113 -4.70 1.74 -10.02
CA LYS A 113 -6.13 1.67 -9.74
C LYS A 113 -6.95 2.31 -10.87
N ARG A 114 -6.51 3.47 -11.39
CA ARG A 114 -7.19 4.16 -12.50
C ARG A 114 -7.07 3.38 -13.80
N LEU A 115 -5.87 2.89 -14.14
CA LEU A 115 -5.65 2.04 -15.32
C LEU A 115 -6.54 0.81 -15.28
N ALA A 116 -6.60 0.09 -14.14
CA ALA A 116 -7.48 -1.06 -13.98
C ALA A 116 -8.95 -0.71 -14.24
N SER A 117 -9.44 0.42 -13.70
CA SER A 117 -10.81 0.90 -13.92
C SER A 117 -11.10 1.21 -15.38
N VAL A 118 -10.18 1.89 -16.08
CA VAL A 118 -10.34 2.24 -17.50
C VAL A 118 -10.32 0.97 -18.36
N THR A 119 -9.39 0.05 -18.10
CA THR A 119 -9.29 -1.21 -18.86
C THR A 119 -10.47 -2.17 -18.61
N ALA A 120 -11.15 -2.04 -17.48
CA ALA A 120 -12.35 -2.81 -17.16
C ALA A 120 -13.64 -2.20 -17.77
N GLY A 121 -13.53 -1.12 -18.56
CA GLY A 121 -14.68 -0.47 -19.19
C GLY A 121 -15.49 0.46 -18.28
N GLY A 122 -14.97 0.79 -17.09
CA GLY A 122 -15.61 1.72 -16.16
C GLY A 122 -15.41 3.17 -16.58
N ASN A 123 -16.36 3.72 -17.35
CA ASN A 123 -16.49 5.15 -17.65
C ASN A 123 -17.08 5.92 -16.45
N GLU A 124 -16.49 5.82 -15.27
CA GLU A 124 -16.83 6.76 -14.19
C GLU A 124 -16.02 8.05 -14.37
N ALA A 125 -16.79 9.10 -14.68
CA ALA A 125 -16.39 10.46 -15.00
C ALA A 125 -15.24 10.94 -14.11
N ALA A 126 -14.28 11.60 -14.76
CA ALA A 126 -13.05 12.08 -14.15
C ALA A 126 -13.24 13.23 -13.15
N ASP A 127 -14.47 13.69 -12.91
CA ASP A 127 -14.73 14.98 -12.27
C ASP A 127 -14.93 14.93 -10.74
N ASP A 128 -15.26 13.78 -10.14
CA ASP A 128 -15.58 13.73 -8.70
C ASP A 128 -14.38 13.43 -7.77
N ILE A 129 -13.18 13.17 -8.31
CA ILE A 129 -12.08 12.61 -7.51
C ILE A 129 -11.05 13.66 -7.04
N TYR A 130 -11.12 14.90 -7.53
CA TYR A 130 -10.31 15.99 -6.96
C TYR A 130 -10.78 16.42 -5.57
N ALA A 131 -11.96 15.98 -5.11
CA ALA A 131 -12.42 16.20 -3.74
C ALA A 131 -11.73 15.27 -2.72
N ALA A 132 -11.23 14.10 -3.11
CA ALA A 132 -10.62 13.14 -2.17
C ALA A 132 -9.12 13.37 -1.94
N ALA A 133 -8.43 14.08 -2.84
CA ALA A 133 -7.05 14.54 -2.62
C ALA A 133 -6.99 15.77 -1.70
N ALA A 134 -8.13 16.41 -1.39
CA ALA A 134 -8.25 17.53 -0.47
C ALA A 134 -8.45 17.12 1.00
N TRP A 135 -8.49 15.82 1.32
CA TRP A 135 -8.65 15.34 2.69
C TRP A 135 -7.57 14.32 3.03
N GLN A 136 -6.38 14.77 3.43
CA GLN A 136 -5.76 14.42 4.72
C GLN A 136 -4.44 15.18 4.98
N GLU A 137 -4.51 16.52 5.04
CA GLU A 137 -3.55 17.33 5.82
C GLU A 137 -4.30 17.94 7.01
N ARG A 138 -4.36 17.17 8.10
CA ARG A 138 -4.49 17.71 9.46
C ARG A 138 -3.34 17.09 10.25
N ASP A 139 -2.17 17.68 10.05
CA ASP A 139 -1.26 18.12 11.13
C ASP A 139 -0.02 18.73 10.47
N GLY A 140 0.00 20.07 10.40
CA GLY A 140 1.20 20.92 10.39
C GLY A 140 2.03 21.02 9.10
N ASP A 141 1.75 22.01 8.24
CA ASP A 141 2.70 23.06 7.83
C ASP A 141 2.11 23.94 6.70
N ASP A 142 1.76 25.17 7.05
CA ASP A 142 0.77 26.01 6.36
C ASP A 142 1.41 27.08 5.45
N GLN A 143 2.42 26.73 4.63
CA GLN A 143 3.12 27.77 3.82
C GLN A 143 3.50 27.44 2.38
N VAL A 144 3.19 26.26 1.84
CA VAL A 144 3.63 25.87 0.48
C VAL A 144 2.50 25.93 -0.57
N TYR A 145 1.24 26.14 -0.16
CA TYR A 145 0.09 25.92 -1.04
C TYR A 145 -0.48 27.17 -1.76
N SER A 146 0.27 28.27 -1.87
CA SER A 146 -0.19 29.45 -2.62
C SER A 146 0.27 29.49 -4.09
N MET A 147 1.28 28.71 -4.50
CA MET A 147 1.80 28.75 -5.89
C MET A 147 1.09 27.78 -6.85
N ALA A 148 0.61 26.63 -6.35
CA ALA A 148 0.03 25.58 -7.20
C ALA A 148 -1.34 25.92 -7.81
N ALA A 149 -2.02 26.97 -7.31
CA ALA A 149 -3.30 27.40 -7.86
C ALA A 149 -3.14 28.31 -9.09
N ALA A 150 -2.04 29.05 -9.20
CA ALA A 150 -1.76 29.92 -10.34
C ALA A 150 -1.32 29.11 -11.57
N GLU A 151 -0.46 28.10 -11.37
CA GLU A 151 0.01 27.20 -12.43
C GLU A 151 -1.12 26.31 -13.01
N ARG A 152 -2.20 26.06 -12.24
CA ARG A 152 -3.41 25.36 -12.73
C ARG A 152 -4.15 26.13 -13.81
N SER A 153 -4.17 27.46 -13.77
CA SER A 153 -4.92 28.26 -14.75
C SER A 153 -4.21 28.39 -16.09
N GLU A 154 -2.88 28.26 -16.13
CA GLU A 154 -2.09 28.24 -17.37
C GLU A 154 -2.15 26.88 -18.07
N ALA A 155 -2.02 25.78 -17.33
CA ALA A 155 -2.10 24.43 -17.91
C ALA A 155 -3.47 24.12 -18.54
N GLU A 156 -4.55 24.65 -17.98
CA GLU A 156 -5.91 24.49 -18.54
C GLU A 156 -6.13 25.33 -19.82
N ARG A 157 -5.44 26.47 -19.98
CA ARG A 157 -5.50 27.26 -21.22
C ARG A 157 -4.77 26.57 -22.38
N ASP A 158 -3.64 25.94 -22.10
CA ASP A 158 -2.85 25.26 -23.14
C ASP A 158 -3.52 23.96 -23.63
N LEU A 159 -4.18 23.22 -22.74
CA LEU A 159 -4.95 22.02 -23.13
C LEU A 159 -6.19 22.36 -23.97
N GLY A 160 -6.83 23.51 -23.71
CA GLY A 160 -7.96 24.00 -24.51
C GLY A 160 -7.57 24.36 -25.96
N GLN A 161 -6.35 24.86 -26.18
CA GLN A 161 -5.87 25.20 -27.53
C GLN A 161 -5.55 23.96 -28.36
N LEU A 162 -4.99 22.90 -27.76
CA LEU A 162 -4.66 21.67 -28.46
C LEU A 162 -5.90 20.89 -28.95
N GLN A 163 -7.03 20.98 -28.24
CA GLN A 163 -8.27 20.34 -28.69
C GLN A 163 -8.91 21.07 -29.88
N SER A 164 -8.66 22.37 -30.05
CA SER A 164 -9.17 23.15 -31.18
C SER A 164 -8.45 22.85 -32.50
N THR A 165 -7.21 22.33 -32.47
CA THR A 165 -6.43 22.06 -33.68
C THR A 165 -6.68 20.69 -34.31
N PHE A 166 -7.32 19.76 -33.61
CA PHE A 166 -7.60 18.40 -34.09
C PHE A 166 -9.03 18.20 -34.63
N SER A 167 -9.83 19.27 -34.76
CA SER A 167 -11.20 19.22 -35.30
C SER A 167 -11.37 19.96 -36.64
N ARG A 168 -10.37 19.94 -37.51
CA ARG A 168 -10.50 20.39 -38.91
C ARG A 168 -10.19 19.29 -39.90
#